data_AF-A0A6G1Q8P8-F1
#
_entry.id   AF-A0A6G1Q8P8-F1
#
_cell.length_a   1.000
_cell.length_b   1.000
_cell.length_c   1.000
_cell.angle_alpha   90.00
_cell.angle_beta   90.00
_cell.angle_gamma   90.00
#
_symmetry.space_group_name_H-M   'P 1'
#
loop_
_entity.id
_entity.type
_entity.pdbx_description
1 polymer ?
#
loop_
_entity_poly.entity_id
_entity_poly.type
_entity_poly.pdbx_seq_one_letter_code
_entity_poly.pdbx_strand_id
1 'polypeptide(L)'
;MGNMQCPAEDAAHLASVAQNICPFPDYNPNPLFTNMLSINSSLHLRNHYKAVQSSLTSKQLEDFTRGLRTTFGREGKVTLGGVGVVALSLAVLFDTLAEQVKGKPVSDSGLIPGLFLKDLRGYYPPPVYTISKYLRLVPHIANNPIRMREETERYLKQLTIERQILQEDKNENFEDITGVNIVLGQAFQSNLQIHLLRITNSTAIHKEDDADVNKSRKRRIPAPENSVTFHLNCNPEEASKVFLSKVLKSNDTQEAFNKCKPSNRDIPKTWLHYIARLTWLDVVNGPLSNVEDVKESMIAQKEDFDLKANALRMWTD
;
A
#
# COMPACT_ATOMS: atom_id res chain seq x y z
N MET A 1 22.58 -1.58 -21.70
CA MET A 1 22.28 -2.19 -20.39
C MET A 1 20.84 -2.69 -20.49
N GLY A 2 20.64 -4.01 -20.59
CA GLY A 2 19.33 -4.58 -20.97
C GLY A 2 18.29 -4.43 -19.86
N ASN A 3 17.07 -4.04 -20.22
CA ASN A 3 15.90 -4.13 -19.35
C ASN A 3 15.71 -5.59 -18.93
N MET A 4 16.16 -5.92 -17.72
CA MET A 4 16.30 -7.29 -17.18
C MET A 4 15.02 -7.83 -16.51
N GLN A 5 13.86 -7.26 -16.80
CA GLN A 5 12.60 -7.66 -16.17
C GLN A 5 11.50 -7.69 -17.22
N CYS A 6 10.74 -8.80 -17.22
CA CYS A 6 9.44 -8.91 -17.88
C CYS A 6 8.65 -7.61 -17.62
N PRO A 7 8.12 -6.93 -18.65
CA PRO A 7 7.32 -5.73 -18.42
C PRO A 7 6.14 -6.06 -17.49
N ALA A 8 5.85 -5.18 -16.52
CA ALA A 8 4.83 -5.45 -15.51
C ALA A 8 3.45 -5.77 -16.10
N GLU A 9 3.09 -5.13 -17.23
CA GLU A 9 1.85 -5.41 -17.96
C GLU A 9 1.83 -6.81 -18.56
N ASP A 10 2.95 -7.25 -19.14
CA ASP A 10 3.10 -8.60 -19.68
C ASP A 10 3.09 -9.65 -18.54
N ALA A 11 3.74 -9.35 -17.41
CA ALA A 11 3.73 -10.20 -16.22
C ALA A 11 2.31 -10.38 -15.66
N ALA A 12 1.56 -9.27 -15.52
CA ALA A 12 0.18 -9.28 -15.06
C ALA A 12 -0.75 -10.03 -16.00
N HIS A 13 -0.57 -9.87 -17.32
CA HIS A 13 -1.34 -10.61 -18.32
C HIS A 13 -1.11 -12.12 -18.20
N LEU A 14 0.16 -12.56 -18.10
CA LEU A 14 0.50 -13.97 -17.90
C LEU A 14 -0.02 -14.51 -16.57
N ALA A 15 0.04 -13.70 -15.49
CA ALA A 15 -0.48 -14.06 -14.19
C ALA A 15 -2.00 -14.28 -14.21
N SER A 16 -2.76 -13.44 -14.92
CA SER A 16 -4.20 -13.65 -15.09
C SER A 16 -4.51 -15.00 -15.75
N VAL A 17 -3.76 -15.39 -16.79
CA VAL A 17 -3.89 -16.71 -17.41
C VAL A 17 -3.51 -17.84 -16.43
N ALA A 18 -2.42 -17.66 -15.68
CA ALA A 18 -1.93 -18.64 -14.72
C ALA A 18 -2.90 -18.85 -13.54
N GLN A 19 -3.44 -17.78 -12.95
CA GLN A 19 -4.40 -17.81 -11.84
C GLN A 19 -5.70 -18.53 -12.21
N ASN A 20 -6.14 -18.40 -13.47
CA ASN A 20 -7.30 -19.13 -14.00
C ASN A 20 -7.09 -20.65 -14.14
N ILE A 21 -5.85 -21.12 -14.05
CA ILE A 21 -5.49 -22.55 -14.15
C ILE A 21 -5.11 -23.09 -12.78
N CYS A 22 -4.31 -22.32 -12.04
CA CYS A 22 -3.80 -22.63 -10.73
C CYS A 22 -3.91 -21.37 -9.86
N PRO A 23 -4.92 -21.28 -8.98
CA PRO A 23 -5.10 -20.09 -8.16
C PRO A 23 -3.88 -19.85 -7.26
N PHE A 24 -3.40 -18.60 -7.25
CA PHE A 24 -2.42 -18.07 -6.31
C PHE A 24 -2.77 -16.61 -6.00
N PRO A 25 -2.26 -16.02 -4.90
CA PRO A 25 -2.65 -14.68 -4.48
C PRO A 25 -2.40 -13.62 -5.55
N ASP A 26 -3.31 -12.63 -5.65
CA ASP A 26 -2.99 -11.37 -6.30
C ASP A 26 -2.12 -10.55 -5.34
N TYR A 27 -0.85 -10.38 -5.70
CA TYR A 27 0.10 -9.67 -4.86
C TYR A 27 -0.06 -8.15 -4.94
N ASN A 28 -0.84 -7.63 -5.89
CA ASN A 28 -0.96 -6.19 -6.09
C ASN A 28 -1.54 -5.51 -4.84
N PRO A 29 -0.86 -4.49 -4.31
CA PRO A 29 -1.40 -3.74 -3.19
C PRO A 29 -2.64 -2.98 -3.63
N ASN A 30 -3.49 -2.67 -2.65
CA ASN A 30 -4.64 -1.81 -2.88
C ASN A 30 -4.17 -0.47 -3.50
N PRO A 31 -4.77 0.01 -4.60
CA PRO A 31 -4.38 1.26 -5.25
C PRO A 31 -4.39 2.49 -4.32
N LEU A 32 -5.22 2.50 -3.28
CA LEU A 32 -5.18 3.56 -2.27
C LEU A 32 -3.83 3.62 -1.56
N PHE A 33 -3.24 2.47 -1.26
CA PHE A 33 -1.95 2.38 -0.60
C PHE A 33 -0.86 3.05 -1.44
N THR A 34 -0.77 2.70 -2.73
CA THR A 34 0.24 3.27 -3.64
C THR A 34 -0.03 4.74 -3.97
N ASN A 35 -1.29 5.10 -4.24
CA ASN A 35 -1.65 6.46 -4.64
C ASN A 35 -1.46 7.46 -3.50
N MET A 36 -1.89 7.12 -2.28
CA MET A 36 -1.86 8.03 -1.14
C MET A 36 -0.47 8.14 -0.50
N LEU A 37 0.42 7.17 -0.71
CA LEU A 37 1.82 7.26 -0.29
C LEU A 37 2.75 7.82 -1.38
N SER A 38 2.21 8.22 -2.52
CA SER A 38 2.97 8.84 -3.60
C SER A 38 3.21 10.33 -3.38
N ILE A 39 4.12 10.90 -4.18
CA ILE A 39 4.32 12.34 -4.28
C ILE A 39 3.06 13.09 -4.74
N ASN A 40 2.14 12.44 -5.46
CA ASN A 40 0.90 13.04 -5.94
C ASN A 40 -0.30 12.76 -5.02
N SER A 41 -0.04 12.35 -3.78
CA SER A 41 -1.06 11.97 -2.79
C SER A 41 -2.22 12.98 -2.68
N SER A 42 -1.94 14.28 -2.73
CA SER A 42 -2.97 15.31 -2.59
C SER A 42 -3.91 15.40 -3.79
N LEU A 43 -3.39 15.19 -5.01
CA LEU A 43 -4.22 15.08 -6.20
C LEU A 43 -5.08 13.80 -6.16
N HIS A 44 -4.46 12.66 -5.81
CA HIS A 44 -5.17 11.39 -5.69
C HIS A 44 -6.28 11.44 -4.65
N LEU A 45 -6.03 12.06 -3.50
CA LEU A 45 -7.02 12.21 -2.44
C LEU A 45 -8.21 13.07 -2.88
N ARG A 46 -7.95 14.21 -3.55
CA ARG A 46 -9.02 15.07 -4.07
C ARG A 46 -9.88 14.34 -5.09
N ASN A 47 -9.26 13.62 -6.02
CA ASN A 47 -9.98 12.85 -7.03
C ASN A 47 -10.79 11.70 -6.40
N HIS A 48 -10.20 11.00 -5.44
CA HIS A 48 -10.86 9.92 -4.72
C HIS A 48 -12.05 10.44 -3.91
N TYR A 49 -11.90 11.54 -3.17
CA TYR A 49 -12.99 12.17 -2.44
C TYR A 49 -14.16 12.56 -3.34
N LYS A 50 -13.88 13.20 -4.49
CA LYS A 50 -14.92 13.56 -5.48
C LYS A 50 -15.61 12.33 -6.07
N ALA A 51 -14.85 11.27 -6.36
CA ALA A 51 -15.41 10.01 -6.86
C ALA A 51 -16.34 9.36 -5.82
N VAL A 52 -15.92 9.33 -4.55
CA VAL A 52 -16.77 8.85 -3.44
C VAL A 52 -18.06 9.66 -3.38
N GLN A 53 -17.98 10.99 -3.34
CA GLN A 53 -19.16 11.85 -3.29
C GLN A 53 -20.11 11.64 -4.48
N SER A 54 -19.56 11.50 -5.68
CA SER A 54 -20.34 11.28 -6.91
C SER A 54 -21.03 9.92 -6.93
N SER A 55 -20.56 8.95 -6.15
CA SER A 55 -21.16 7.62 -6.03
C SER A 55 -22.35 7.55 -5.06
N LEU A 56 -22.62 8.62 -4.31
CA LEU A 56 -23.65 8.67 -3.28
C LEU A 56 -24.91 9.37 -3.79
N THR A 57 -26.08 8.89 -3.36
CA THR A 57 -27.32 9.64 -3.50
C THR A 57 -27.30 10.89 -2.61
N SER A 58 -28.17 11.87 -2.86
CA SER A 58 -28.20 13.11 -2.08
C SER A 58 -28.34 12.88 -0.57
N LYS A 59 -29.18 11.92 -0.16
CA LYS A 59 -29.36 11.56 1.26
C LYS A 59 -28.10 10.91 1.85
N GLN A 60 -27.50 9.96 1.12
CA GLN A 60 -26.26 9.32 1.54
C GLN A 60 -25.10 10.32 1.63
N LEU A 61 -25.03 11.29 0.72
CA LEU A 61 -24.03 12.34 0.71
C LEU A 61 -24.17 13.28 1.93
N GLU A 62 -25.41 13.54 2.37
CA GLU A 62 -25.67 14.28 3.61
C GLU A 62 -25.19 13.51 4.83
N ASP A 63 -25.55 12.23 4.96
CA ASP A 63 -25.13 11.37 6.06
C ASP A 63 -23.60 11.19 6.09
N PHE A 64 -22.98 11.05 4.91
CA PHE A 64 -21.54 10.97 4.75
C PHE A 64 -20.86 12.27 5.21
N THR A 65 -21.37 13.42 4.78
CA THR A 65 -20.89 14.74 5.19
C THR A 65 -21.03 14.94 6.69
N ARG A 66 -22.15 14.49 7.28
CA ARG A 66 -22.37 14.51 8.73
C ARG A 66 -21.35 13.65 9.47
N GLY A 67 -21.04 12.45 8.96
CA GLY A 67 -19.99 11.58 9.48
C GLY A 67 -18.63 12.28 9.53
N LEU A 68 -18.25 12.94 8.44
CA LEU A 68 -17.01 13.70 8.37
C LEU A 68 -16.98 14.90 9.33
N ARG A 69 -18.09 15.61 9.49
CA ARG A 69 -18.22 16.70 10.47
C ARG A 69 -18.09 16.21 11.90
N THR A 70 -18.59 15.01 12.21
CA THR A 70 -18.39 14.38 13.52
C THR A 70 -16.91 14.09 13.78
N THR A 71 -16.15 13.70 12.75
CA THR A 71 -14.72 13.39 12.89
C THR A 71 -13.83 14.64 12.92
N PHE A 72 -14.06 15.60 12.02
CA PHE A 72 -13.15 16.74 11.79
C PHE A 72 -13.70 18.09 12.23
N GLY A 73 -14.91 18.13 12.78
CA GLY A 73 -15.61 19.36 13.14
C GLY A 73 -16.19 20.09 11.92
N ARG A 74 -16.72 21.29 12.16
CA ARG A 74 -17.42 22.09 11.14
C ARG A 74 -16.50 22.64 10.06
N GLU A 75 -15.29 23.03 10.45
CA GLU A 75 -14.29 23.59 9.53
C GLU A 75 -13.89 22.60 8.45
N GLY A 76 -13.89 21.30 8.74
CA GLY A 76 -13.57 20.26 7.76
C GLY A 76 -12.16 20.34 7.20
N LYS A 77 -11.28 21.15 7.81
CA LYS A 77 -9.89 21.28 7.42
C LYS A 77 -9.06 20.24 8.17
N VAL A 78 -8.24 19.48 7.45
CA VAL A 78 -7.32 18.48 8.02
C VAL A 78 -5.87 18.90 7.75
N THR A 79 -5.13 19.22 8.81
CA THR A 79 -3.73 19.64 8.74
C THR A 79 -2.84 18.55 8.15
N LEU A 80 -2.04 18.89 7.14
CA LEU A 80 -1.25 17.92 6.34
C LEU A 80 -2.10 16.77 5.78
N GLY A 81 -3.42 16.97 5.68
CA GLY A 81 -4.39 15.95 5.28
C GLY A 81 -4.20 15.47 3.85
N GLY A 82 -3.64 16.32 2.99
CA GLY A 82 -3.42 16.01 1.59
C GLY A 82 -2.25 15.06 1.36
N VAL A 83 -1.48 14.68 2.38
CA VAL A 83 -0.15 14.10 2.13
C VAL A 83 0.11 12.77 2.84
N GLY A 84 0.61 11.78 2.08
CA GLY A 84 1.18 10.55 2.61
C GLY A 84 0.24 9.75 3.52
N VAL A 85 0.74 9.35 4.69
CA VAL A 85 -0.01 8.51 5.64
C VAL A 85 -1.32 9.14 6.12
N VAL A 86 -1.42 10.47 6.16
CA VAL A 86 -2.66 11.16 6.52
C VAL A 86 -3.67 11.06 5.39
N ALA A 87 -3.23 11.30 4.15
CA ALA A 87 -4.07 11.10 2.97
C ALA A 87 -4.59 9.66 2.87
N LEU A 88 -3.74 8.67 3.18
CA LEU A 88 -4.14 7.27 3.19
C LEU A 88 -5.24 7.01 4.24
N SER A 89 -5.05 7.53 5.46
CA SER A 89 -6.06 7.42 6.52
C SER A 89 -7.39 8.07 6.12
N LEU A 90 -7.34 9.27 5.53
CA LEU A 90 -8.54 9.96 5.04
C LEU A 90 -9.25 9.19 3.94
N ALA A 91 -8.53 8.66 2.95
CA ALA A 91 -9.12 7.86 1.88
C ALA A 91 -9.87 6.64 2.43
N VAL A 92 -9.26 5.91 3.37
CA VAL A 92 -9.94 4.76 3.98
C VAL A 92 -11.15 5.18 4.82
N LEU A 93 -11.08 6.32 5.52
CA LEU A 93 -12.24 6.86 6.22
C LEU A 93 -13.37 7.21 5.25
N PHE A 94 -13.05 7.79 4.09
CA PHE A 94 -14.04 8.12 3.07
C PHE A 94 -14.76 6.87 2.57
N ASP A 95 -14.03 5.81 2.22
CA ASP A 95 -14.66 4.56 1.79
C ASP A 95 -15.45 3.90 2.92
N THR A 96 -14.93 3.93 4.15
CA THR A 96 -15.61 3.38 5.34
C THR A 96 -16.96 4.06 5.56
N LEU A 97 -16.99 5.39 5.56
CA LEU A 97 -18.24 6.15 5.72
C LEU A 97 -19.17 5.96 4.53
N ALA A 98 -18.63 5.92 3.30
CA ALA A 98 -19.43 5.71 2.09
C ALA A 98 -20.14 4.35 2.10
N GLU A 99 -19.47 3.29 2.55
CA GLU A 99 -20.05 1.97 2.69
C GLU A 99 -21.09 1.90 3.81
N GLN A 100 -20.83 2.56 4.95
CA GLN A 100 -21.81 2.67 6.04
C GLN A 100 -23.11 3.36 5.60
N VAL A 101 -23.03 4.50 4.88
CA VAL A 101 -24.25 5.18 4.40
C VAL A 101 -24.95 4.44 3.26
N LYS A 102 -24.23 3.56 2.54
CA LYS A 102 -24.82 2.60 1.60
C LYS A 102 -25.51 1.42 2.30
N GLY A 103 -25.46 1.37 3.63
CA GLY A 103 -26.06 0.29 4.43
C GLY A 103 -25.27 -1.01 4.38
N LYS A 104 -24.01 -0.98 3.92
CA LYS A 104 -23.16 -2.17 3.93
C LYS A 104 -22.57 -2.36 5.33
N PRO A 105 -22.47 -3.61 5.82
CA PRO A 105 -21.80 -3.88 7.08
C PRO A 105 -20.31 -3.56 6.95
N VAL A 106 -19.80 -2.74 7.86
CA VAL A 106 -18.38 -2.40 7.94
C VAL A 106 -17.87 -2.70 9.35
N SER A 107 -16.74 -3.41 9.44
CA SER A 107 -16.10 -3.72 10.73
C SER A 107 -15.58 -2.46 11.42
N ASP A 108 -15.30 -2.55 12.73
CA ASP A 108 -14.66 -1.48 13.51
C ASP A 108 -13.29 -1.04 12.96
N SER A 109 -12.62 -1.92 12.23
CA SER A 109 -11.37 -1.62 11.52
C SER A 109 -11.57 -0.87 10.19
N GLY A 110 -12.82 -0.57 9.82
CA GLY A 110 -13.16 0.00 8.52
C GLY A 110 -12.75 -0.92 7.37
N LEU A 111 -12.39 -0.30 6.24
CA LEU A 111 -11.82 -1.00 5.09
C LEU A 111 -10.28 -1.12 5.13
N ILE A 112 -9.65 -0.76 6.24
CA ILE A 112 -8.18 -0.84 6.42
C ILE A 112 -7.63 -2.25 6.19
N PRO A 113 -8.29 -3.34 6.62
CA PRO A 113 -7.83 -4.69 6.31
C PRO A 113 -7.69 -4.93 4.80
N GLY A 114 -8.52 -4.29 3.97
CA GLY A 114 -8.47 -4.36 2.51
C GLY A 114 -7.27 -3.65 1.87
N LEU A 115 -6.39 -3.02 2.65
CA LEU A 115 -5.11 -2.47 2.19
C LEU A 115 -3.99 -3.53 2.16
N PHE A 116 -4.16 -4.64 2.87
CA PHE A 116 -3.15 -5.67 3.08
C PHE A 116 -3.66 -7.04 2.66
N LEU A 117 -2.74 -7.96 2.39
CA LEU A 117 -3.08 -9.32 1.98
C LEU A 117 -3.18 -10.23 3.21
N LYS A 118 -4.22 -11.05 3.31
CA LYS A 118 -4.31 -12.08 4.36
C LYS A 118 -3.51 -13.31 3.94
N ASP A 119 -2.83 -13.94 4.90
CA ASP A 119 -2.25 -15.27 4.66
C ASP A 119 -3.35 -16.32 4.41
N LEU A 120 -2.95 -17.55 4.06
CA LEU A 120 -3.88 -18.66 3.81
C LEU A 120 -4.74 -19.02 5.03
N ARG A 121 -4.31 -18.65 6.23
CA ARG A 121 -5.00 -18.87 7.50
C ARG A 121 -5.91 -17.70 7.88
N GLY A 122 -5.91 -16.63 7.09
CA GLY A 122 -6.72 -15.42 7.31
C GLY A 122 -6.10 -14.39 8.24
N TYR A 123 -4.82 -14.53 8.62
CA TYR A 123 -4.10 -13.65 9.54
C TYR A 123 -3.23 -12.63 8.80
N TYR A 124 -2.88 -11.57 9.51
CA TYR A 124 -1.92 -10.57 9.07
C TYR A 124 -0.65 -10.64 9.92
N PRO A 125 0.53 -10.28 9.38
CA PRO A 125 1.73 -10.18 10.18
C PRO A 125 1.62 -8.99 11.18
N PRO A 126 2.36 -9.01 12.30
CA PRO A 126 2.28 -7.99 13.35
C PRO A 126 2.31 -6.52 12.87
N PRO A 127 3.18 -6.12 11.92
CA PRO A 127 3.23 -4.74 11.43
C PRO A 127 1.90 -4.22 10.89
N VAL A 128 1.09 -5.08 10.25
CA VAL A 128 -0.20 -4.69 9.68
C VAL A 128 -1.18 -4.28 10.76
N TYR A 129 -1.19 -4.96 11.91
CA TYR A 129 -2.05 -4.59 13.03
C TYR A 129 -1.66 -3.23 13.60
N THR A 130 -0.37 -2.96 13.73
CA THR A 130 0.16 -1.70 14.23
C THR A 130 -0.14 -0.54 13.27
N ILE A 131 0.05 -0.76 11.96
CA ILE A 131 -0.33 0.22 10.92
C ILE A 131 -1.84 0.48 10.95
N SER A 132 -2.66 -0.57 11.06
CA SER A 132 -4.11 -0.44 11.12
C SER A 132 -4.60 0.35 12.32
N LYS A 133 -3.96 0.17 13.49
CA LYS A 133 -4.26 0.97 14.69
C LYS A 133 -3.89 2.44 14.48
N TYR A 134 -2.72 2.73 13.91
CA TYR A 134 -2.32 4.11 13.61
C TYR A 134 -3.28 4.78 12.63
N LEU A 135 -3.59 4.13 11.49
CA LEU A 135 -4.48 4.68 10.46
C LEU A 135 -5.89 5.01 10.98
N ARG A 136 -6.40 4.29 11.99
CA ARG A 136 -7.67 4.61 12.66
C ARG A 136 -7.58 5.78 13.62
N LEU A 137 -6.41 5.99 14.21
CA LEU A 137 -6.19 7.06 15.16
C LEU A 137 -6.08 8.41 14.45
N VAL A 138 -5.40 8.44 13.30
CA VAL A 138 -5.08 9.66 12.54
C VAL A 138 -6.27 10.62 12.35
N PRO A 139 -7.48 10.19 11.93
CA PRO A 139 -8.59 11.11 11.71
C PRO A 139 -8.98 11.91 12.96
N HIS A 140 -8.72 11.36 14.15
CA HIS A 140 -9.06 11.97 15.43
C HIS A 140 -7.95 12.84 16.02
N ILE A 141 -6.74 12.79 15.46
CA ILE A 141 -5.57 13.50 16.00
C ILE A 141 -4.88 14.41 14.98
N ALA A 142 -5.21 14.32 13.69
CA ALA A 142 -4.52 15.03 12.60
C ALA A 142 -4.47 16.56 12.81
N ASN A 143 -5.50 17.14 13.43
CA ASN A 143 -5.56 18.58 13.72
C ASN A 143 -4.91 19.00 15.06
N ASN A 144 -4.27 18.08 15.77
CA ASN A 144 -3.48 18.37 16.96
C ASN A 144 -2.02 18.02 16.66
N PRO A 145 -1.18 18.99 16.21
CA PRO A 145 0.19 18.72 15.79
C PRO A 145 1.06 18.06 16.87
N ILE A 146 0.86 18.43 18.15
CA ILE A 146 1.59 17.85 19.29
C ILE A 146 1.24 16.37 19.42
N ARG A 147 -0.05 16.05 19.53
CA ARG A 147 -0.51 14.67 19.66
C ARG A 147 -0.19 13.83 18.42
N MET A 148 -0.30 14.43 17.23
CA MET A 148 0.04 13.78 15.97
C MET A 148 1.52 13.39 15.93
N ARG A 149 2.42 14.27 16.39
CA ARG A 149 3.84 13.98 16.51
C ARG A 149 4.11 12.84 17.51
N GLU A 150 3.61 12.96 18.74
CA GLU A 150 3.84 11.98 19.82
C GLU A 150 3.38 10.57 19.41
N GLU A 151 2.19 10.48 18.82
CA GLU A 151 1.64 9.20 18.35
C GLU A 151 2.42 8.67 17.14
N THR A 152 2.82 9.53 16.21
CA THR A 152 3.67 9.14 15.08
C THR A 152 5.00 8.56 15.54
N GLU A 153 5.68 9.20 16.51
CA GLU A 153 6.92 8.70 17.11
C GLU A 153 6.70 7.34 17.80
N ARG A 154 5.63 7.21 18.58
CA ARG A 154 5.28 5.97 19.28
C ARG A 154 5.08 4.79 18.32
N TYR A 155 4.27 4.97 17.29
CA TYR A 155 3.99 3.93 16.31
C TYR A 155 5.21 3.63 15.44
N LEU A 156 6.03 4.63 15.11
CA LEU A 156 7.29 4.41 14.40
C LEU A 156 8.28 3.55 15.20
N LYS A 157 8.38 3.78 16.52
CA LYS A 157 9.19 2.95 17.42
C LYS A 157 8.67 1.51 17.47
N GLN A 158 7.36 1.33 17.61
CA GLN A 158 6.73 0.02 17.62
C GLN A 158 6.99 -0.76 16.32
N LEU A 159 6.79 -0.14 15.15
CA LEU A 159 7.05 -0.77 13.86
C LEU A 159 8.53 -1.14 13.67
N THR A 160 9.44 -0.34 14.24
CA THR A 160 10.88 -0.64 14.21
C THR A 160 11.21 -1.90 15.02
N ILE A 161 10.62 -2.04 16.22
CA ILE A 161 10.78 -3.23 17.06
C ILE A 161 10.20 -4.47 16.38
N GLU A 162 8.96 -4.38 15.86
CA GLU A 162 8.31 -5.50 15.17
C GLU A 162 9.11 -5.96 13.94
N ARG A 163 9.69 -5.01 13.20
CA ARG A 163 10.59 -5.33 12.10
C ARG A 163 11.87 -6.00 12.56
N GLN A 164 12.48 -5.55 13.67
CA GLN A 164 13.68 -6.19 14.21
C GLN A 164 13.40 -7.62 14.62
N ILE A 165 12.28 -7.88 15.31
CA ILE A 165 11.85 -9.24 15.68
C ILE A 165 11.68 -10.12 14.43
N LEU A 166 10.96 -9.63 13.41
CA LEU A 166 10.80 -10.37 12.14
C LEU A 166 12.13 -10.59 11.40
N GLN A 167 13.09 -9.68 11.57
CA GLN A 167 14.44 -9.81 11.01
C GLN A 167 15.36 -10.67 11.87
N GLU A 168 15.06 -10.96 13.14
CA GLU A 168 15.85 -11.84 13.99
C GLU A 168 15.43 -13.30 13.81
N ASP A 169 14.18 -13.51 13.39
CA ASP A 169 13.61 -14.81 12.99
C ASP A 169 14.13 -15.35 11.63
N LYS A 170 15.40 -15.05 11.28
CA LYS A 170 16.03 -15.29 9.95
C LYS A 170 16.12 -16.75 9.51
N ASN A 171 15.57 -17.69 10.27
CA ASN A 171 15.60 -19.11 9.93
C ASN A 171 14.39 -19.56 9.09
N GLU A 172 13.39 -18.70 8.85
CA GLU A 172 12.19 -19.11 8.11
C GLU A 172 12.13 -18.50 6.71
N ASN A 173 11.94 -19.36 5.71
CA ASN A 173 11.46 -18.97 4.39
C ASN A 173 10.13 -18.24 4.57
N PHE A 174 10.05 -16.99 4.13
CA PHE A 174 8.80 -16.24 4.23
C PHE A 174 7.80 -16.77 3.19
N GLU A 175 6.56 -16.93 3.60
CA GLU A 175 5.47 -17.11 2.65
C GLU A 175 5.36 -15.86 1.76
N ASP A 176 5.01 -16.06 0.49
CA ASP A 176 4.81 -15.01 -0.51
C ASP A 176 4.03 -13.78 0.02
N ILE A 177 2.85 -13.99 0.61
CA ILE A 177 1.99 -12.94 1.17
C ILE A 177 2.67 -12.23 2.36
N THR A 178 3.34 -12.98 3.24
CA THR A 178 4.10 -12.42 4.36
C THR A 178 5.21 -11.50 3.83
N GLY A 179 5.93 -11.93 2.79
CA GLY A 179 6.94 -11.13 2.11
C GLY A 179 6.38 -9.81 1.55
N VAL A 180 5.21 -9.85 0.89
CA VAL A 180 4.53 -8.64 0.38
C VAL A 180 4.18 -7.69 1.52
N ASN A 181 3.51 -8.19 2.57
CA ASN A 181 3.09 -7.35 3.69
C ASN A 181 4.28 -6.75 4.47
N ILE A 182 5.42 -7.44 4.55
CA ILE A 182 6.65 -6.88 5.13
C ILE A 182 7.10 -5.66 4.32
N VAL A 183 7.10 -5.76 2.99
CA VAL A 183 7.50 -4.66 2.11
C VAL A 183 6.52 -3.49 2.18
N LEU A 184 5.21 -3.76 2.17
CA LEU A 184 4.20 -2.73 2.38
C LEU A 184 4.37 -2.06 3.75
N GLY A 185 4.64 -2.83 4.80
CA GLY A 185 4.93 -2.31 6.12
C GLY A 185 6.18 -1.41 6.17
N GLN A 186 7.23 -1.77 5.42
CA GLN A 186 8.42 -0.93 5.27
C GLN A 186 8.11 0.38 4.53
N ALA A 187 7.40 0.32 3.41
CA ALA A 187 6.99 1.49 2.66
C ALA A 187 6.11 2.44 3.49
N PHE A 188 5.18 1.90 4.28
CA PHE A 188 4.39 2.66 5.23
C PHE A 188 5.27 3.34 6.28
N GLN A 189 6.20 2.60 6.88
CA GLN A 189 7.09 3.13 7.91
C GLN A 189 7.97 4.26 7.37
N SER A 190 8.50 4.15 6.15
CA SER A 190 9.26 5.24 5.52
C SER A 190 8.41 6.49 5.31
N ASN A 191 7.15 6.33 4.89
CA ASN A 191 6.22 7.44 4.76
C ASN A 191 5.83 8.06 6.11
N LEU A 192 5.77 7.24 7.17
CA LEU A 192 5.54 7.70 8.53
C LEU A 192 6.70 8.57 9.04
N GLN A 193 7.95 8.19 8.71
CA GLN A 193 9.14 9.02 9.00
C GLN A 193 9.09 10.35 8.26
N ILE A 194 8.74 10.34 6.97
CA ILE A 194 8.57 11.58 6.18
C ILE A 194 7.49 12.46 6.82
N HIS A 195 6.38 11.88 7.25
CA HIS A 195 5.31 12.62 7.90
C HIS A 195 5.77 13.25 9.22
N LEU A 196 6.52 12.52 10.05
CA LEU A 196 7.11 13.06 11.27
C LEU A 196 7.99 14.29 10.99
N LEU A 197 8.86 14.20 9.98
CA LEU A 197 9.71 15.33 9.56
C LEU A 197 8.88 16.54 9.10
N ARG A 198 7.78 16.32 8.37
CA ARG A 198 6.86 17.39 7.96
C ARG A 198 6.22 18.10 9.15
N ILE A 199 5.78 17.35 10.17
CA ILE A 199 5.22 17.94 11.39
C ILE A 199 6.29 18.78 12.09
N THR A 200 7.47 18.21 12.33
CA THR A 200 8.57 18.88 13.03
C THR A 200 9.01 20.16 12.32
N ASN A 201 9.21 20.11 11.00
CA ASN A 201 9.55 21.28 10.18
C ASN A 201 8.42 22.31 10.07
N SER A 202 7.18 21.96 10.43
CA SER A 202 6.05 22.90 10.47
C SER A 202 5.87 23.54 11.85
N THR A 203 6.45 22.94 12.88
CA THR A 203 6.41 23.43 14.27
C THR A 203 7.67 24.19 14.72
N ALA A 204 8.74 24.20 13.91
CA ALA A 204 10.02 24.83 14.26
C ALA A 204 10.22 26.20 13.59
N ILE A 205 10.40 27.25 14.40
CA ILE A 205 11.37 28.33 14.11
C ILE A 205 12.74 27.67 14.24
N HIS A 206 13.58 27.81 13.21
CA HIS A 206 14.91 27.21 13.08
C HIS A 206 15.59 26.80 14.39
N LYS A 207 15.66 25.49 14.62
CA LYS A 207 16.83 24.85 15.21
C LYS A 207 17.13 23.61 14.39
N GLU A 208 18.22 23.69 13.63
CA GLU A 208 18.94 22.52 13.13
C GLU A 208 19.40 21.74 14.36
N ASP A 209 18.66 20.69 14.70
CA ASP A 209 19.22 19.58 15.46
C ASP A 209 19.32 18.41 14.48
N ASP A 210 20.55 17.97 14.24
CA ASP A 210 20.90 16.78 13.46
C ASP A 210 20.18 15.56 14.04
N ALA A 211 19.01 15.25 13.47
CA ALA A 211 18.42 13.94 13.63
C ALA A 211 19.32 12.96 12.87
N ASP A 212 20.02 12.10 13.62
CA ASP A 212 20.80 10.99 13.09
C ASP A 212 19.88 10.05 12.30
N VAL A 213 19.71 10.38 11.02
CA VAL A 213 18.97 9.56 10.07
C VAL A 213 19.86 8.37 9.79
N ASN A 214 19.55 7.26 10.48
CA ASN A 214 20.09 5.95 10.17
C ASN A 214 19.95 5.72 8.66
N LYS A 215 21.06 5.90 7.93
CA LYS A 215 21.17 5.60 6.51
C LYS A 215 20.85 4.12 6.38
N SER A 216 19.61 3.83 5.99
CA SER A 216 19.21 2.49 5.61
C SER A 216 20.01 2.17 4.36
N ARG A 217 21.19 1.54 4.53
CA ARG A 217 21.96 0.98 3.42
C ARG A 217 20.95 0.25 2.54
N LYS A 218 20.94 0.54 1.24
CA LYS A 218 20.23 -0.23 0.20
C LYS A 218 20.59 -1.71 0.37
N ARG A 219 19.89 -2.41 1.27
CA ARG A 219 19.97 -3.86 1.36
C ARG A 219 19.24 -4.31 0.12
N ARG A 220 20.01 -4.73 -0.89
CA ARG A 220 19.51 -5.67 -1.89
C ARG A 220 18.82 -6.77 -1.09
N ILE A 221 17.50 -6.83 -1.17
CA ILE A 221 16.75 -8.01 -0.75
C ILE A 221 17.45 -9.17 -1.47
N PRO A 222 18.00 -10.16 -0.75
CA PRO A 222 18.69 -11.27 -1.39
C PRO A 222 17.78 -11.88 -2.46
N ALA A 223 18.38 -12.36 -3.55
CA ALA A 223 17.61 -12.94 -4.65
C ALA A 223 16.63 -13.99 -4.08
N PRO A 224 15.32 -13.89 -4.36
CA PRO A 224 14.27 -14.60 -3.63
C PRO A 224 14.26 -16.12 -3.85
N GLU A 225 15.22 -16.64 -4.62
CA GLU A 225 15.24 -18.02 -5.14
C GLU A 225 15.29 -19.07 -4.02
N ASN A 226 15.80 -18.71 -2.83
CA ASN A 226 15.94 -19.64 -1.71
C ASN A 226 15.16 -19.24 -0.45
N SER A 227 14.45 -18.10 -0.44
CA SER A 227 13.90 -17.51 0.80
C SER A 227 12.39 -17.24 0.79
N VAL A 228 11.71 -17.49 -0.34
CA VAL A 228 10.26 -17.28 -0.47
C VAL A 228 9.54 -18.56 -0.90
N THR A 229 8.52 -18.94 -0.14
CA THR A 229 7.63 -20.05 -0.48
C THR A 229 6.37 -19.51 -1.15
N PHE A 230 6.18 -19.84 -2.43
CA PHE A 230 4.98 -19.49 -3.19
C PHE A 230 3.90 -20.55 -2.99
N HIS A 231 2.72 -20.11 -2.54
CA HIS A 231 1.61 -21.02 -2.30
C HIS A 231 0.70 -21.09 -3.53
N LEU A 232 0.78 -22.19 -4.25
CA LEU A 232 -0.05 -22.50 -5.41
C LEU A 232 -1.14 -23.48 -5.01
N ASN A 233 -2.41 -23.14 -5.26
CA ASN A 233 -3.54 -23.99 -4.91
C ASN A 233 -3.86 -25.04 -6.01
N CYS A 234 -2.85 -25.78 -6.45
CA CYS A 234 -2.96 -26.83 -7.47
C CYS A 234 -1.74 -27.76 -7.48
N ASN A 235 -1.75 -28.78 -8.35
CA ASN A 235 -0.52 -29.46 -8.78
C ASN A 235 0.24 -28.59 -9.80
N PRO A 236 1.39 -28.00 -9.44
CA PRO A 236 2.04 -26.98 -10.26
C PRO A 236 2.71 -27.56 -11.52
N GLU A 237 3.05 -28.86 -11.54
CA GLU A 237 3.68 -29.51 -12.68
C GLU A 237 2.67 -29.76 -13.80
N GLU A 238 1.52 -30.32 -13.46
CA GLU A 238 0.41 -30.56 -14.40
C GLU A 238 -0.17 -29.25 -14.91
N ALA A 239 -0.44 -28.32 -14.00
CA ALA A 239 -1.00 -27.01 -14.35
C ALA A 239 -0.05 -26.17 -15.21
N SER A 240 1.27 -26.35 -15.09
CA SER A 240 2.24 -25.69 -15.99
C SER A 240 2.15 -26.18 -17.44
N LYS A 241 1.84 -27.47 -17.66
CA LYS A 241 1.61 -27.99 -19.02
C LYS A 241 0.36 -27.36 -19.63
N VAL A 242 -0.71 -27.24 -18.84
CA VAL A 242 -1.95 -26.57 -19.26
C VAL A 242 -1.69 -25.10 -19.56
N PHE A 243 -0.93 -24.41 -18.70
CA PHE A 243 -0.53 -23.02 -18.90
C PHE A 243 0.20 -22.81 -20.23
N LEU A 244 1.25 -23.58 -20.50
CA LEU A 244 1.98 -23.50 -21.76
C LEU A 244 1.06 -23.73 -22.97
N SER A 245 0.17 -24.73 -22.88
CA SER A 245 -0.78 -25.02 -23.96
C SER A 245 -1.77 -23.88 -24.21
N LYS A 246 -2.14 -23.08 -23.19
CA LYS A 246 -3.04 -21.93 -23.33
C LYS A 246 -2.31 -20.71 -23.87
N VAL A 247 -1.12 -20.42 -23.34
CA VAL A 247 -0.32 -19.26 -23.74
C VAL A 247 0.09 -19.30 -25.21
N LEU A 248 0.33 -20.50 -25.75
CA LEU A 248 0.68 -20.71 -27.15
C LEU A 248 -0.51 -20.65 -28.13
N LYS A 249 -1.76 -20.46 -27.65
CA LYS A 249 -2.97 -20.41 -28.51
C LYS A 249 -3.37 -19.02 -28.96
N SER A 250 -2.93 -17.97 -28.25
CA SER A 250 -3.22 -16.58 -28.59
C SER A 250 -1.92 -15.83 -28.87
N ASN A 251 -1.91 -15.04 -29.96
CA ASN A 251 -0.75 -14.26 -30.37
C ASN A 251 -0.32 -13.28 -29.26
N ASP A 252 -1.29 -12.64 -28.59
CA ASP A 252 -1.02 -11.63 -27.57
C ASP A 252 -0.39 -12.25 -26.31
N THR A 253 -0.90 -13.39 -25.85
CA THR A 253 -0.32 -14.12 -24.70
C THR A 253 1.03 -14.71 -25.05
N GLN A 254 1.23 -15.13 -26.30
CA GLN A 254 2.50 -15.68 -26.76
C GLN A 254 3.58 -14.60 -26.85
N GLU A 255 3.23 -13.39 -27.28
CA GLU A 255 4.15 -12.25 -27.30
C GLU A 255 4.60 -11.88 -25.89
N ALA A 256 3.65 -11.69 -24.96
CA ALA A 256 3.93 -11.44 -23.55
C ALA A 256 4.83 -12.54 -22.96
N PHE A 257 4.51 -13.81 -23.23
CA PHE A 257 5.32 -14.94 -22.80
C PHE A 257 6.75 -14.89 -23.32
N ASN A 258 6.95 -14.55 -24.59
CA ASN A 258 8.28 -14.43 -25.19
C ASN A 258 9.12 -13.32 -24.54
N LYS A 259 8.50 -12.16 -24.24
CA LYS A 259 9.15 -11.05 -23.53
C LYS A 259 9.54 -11.42 -22.11
N CYS A 260 8.78 -12.30 -21.48
CA CYS A 260 8.95 -12.69 -20.08
C CYS A 260 9.72 -14.00 -19.89
N LYS A 261 10.39 -14.54 -20.91
CA LYS A 261 11.19 -15.77 -20.75
C LYS A 261 12.40 -15.55 -19.83
N PRO A 262 12.75 -16.52 -18.97
CA PRO A 262 13.93 -16.42 -18.13
C PRO A 262 15.21 -16.40 -18.99
N SER A 263 16.09 -15.43 -18.73
CA SER A 263 17.33 -15.21 -19.50
C SER A 263 18.29 -16.39 -19.49
N ASN A 264 18.32 -17.18 -18.40
CA ASN A 264 19.25 -18.28 -18.21
C ASN A 264 18.66 -19.66 -18.52
N ARG A 265 17.45 -19.74 -19.12
CA ARG A 265 16.69 -20.98 -19.41
C ARG A 265 16.33 -21.87 -18.20
N ASP A 266 16.85 -21.59 -17.02
CA ASP A 266 16.41 -22.23 -15.78
C ASP A 266 15.10 -21.60 -15.30
N ILE A 267 14.03 -22.40 -15.36
CA ILE A 267 12.73 -22.04 -14.80
C ILE A 267 12.76 -22.45 -13.32
N PRO A 268 12.46 -21.55 -12.37
CA PRO A 268 12.32 -21.96 -10.98
C PRO A 268 11.18 -22.98 -10.87
N LYS A 269 11.43 -24.17 -10.32
CA LYS A 269 10.49 -25.30 -10.07
C LYS A 269 9.49 -25.60 -11.20
N THR A 270 8.50 -24.73 -11.45
CA THR A 270 7.54 -24.82 -12.55
C THR A 270 7.23 -23.44 -13.16
N TRP A 271 6.61 -23.37 -14.34
CA TRP A 271 6.21 -22.10 -14.96
C TRP A 271 5.29 -21.26 -14.07
N LEU A 272 4.40 -21.90 -13.32
CA LEU A 272 3.50 -21.18 -12.42
C LEU A 272 4.25 -20.51 -11.26
N HIS A 273 5.27 -21.16 -10.71
CA HIS A 273 6.15 -20.53 -9.71
C HIS A 273 6.89 -19.33 -10.30
N TYR A 274 7.36 -19.46 -11.54
CA TYR A 274 8.05 -18.37 -12.23
C TYR A 274 7.13 -17.16 -12.45
N ILE A 275 5.90 -17.37 -12.91
CA ILE A 275 4.92 -16.28 -13.11
C ILE A 275 4.53 -15.63 -11.78
N ALA A 276 4.24 -16.43 -10.74
CA ALA A 276 3.95 -15.90 -9.40
C ALA A 276 5.12 -15.05 -8.88
N ARG A 277 6.36 -15.51 -9.10
CA ARG A 277 7.59 -14.76 -8.76
C ARG A 277 7.69 -13.44 -9.51
N LEU A 278 7.36 -13.39 -10.80
CA LEU A 278 7.41 -12.14 -11.58
C LEU A 278 6.46 -11.09 -10.97
N THR A 279 5.20 -11.46 -10.74
CA THR A 279 4.23 -10.54 -10.14
C THR A 279 4.59 -10.12 -8.72
N TRP A 280 5.16 -11.04 -7.93
CA TRP A 280 5.63 -10.73 -6.59
C TRP A 280 6.81 -9.75 -6.62
N LEU A 281 7.75 -9.93 -7.57
CA LEU A 281 8.90 -9.05 -7.74
C LEU A 281 8.50 -7.63 -8.15
N ASP A 282 7.49 -7.49 -9.00
CA ASP A 282 6.98 -6.17 -9.39
C ASP A 282 6.46 -5.40 -8.17
N VAL A 283 5.73 -6.10 -7.30
CA VAL A 283 5.20 -5.53 -6.05
C VAL A 283 6.29 -5.25 -5.03
N VAL A 284 7.29 -6.11 -4.90
CA VAL A 284 8.33 -5.93 -3.88
C VAL A 284 9.38 -4.88 -4.27
N ASN A 285 9.67 -4.75 -5.56
CA ASN A 285 10.64 -3.77 -6.05
C ASN A 285 10.00 -2.39 -6.30
N GLY A 286 8.70 -2.29 -6.57
CA GLY A 286 8.06 -1.01 -6.87
C GLY A 286 8.05 0.02 -5.71
N PRO A 287 7.48 -0.31 -4.53
CA PRO A 287 7.27 0.64 -3.42
C PRO A 287 8.56 1.15 -2.78
N LEU A 288 9.65 0.38 -2.84
CA LEU A 288 10.91 0.70 -2.16
C LEU A 288 11.88 1.51 -3.03
N SER A 289 11.71 1.47 -4.36
CA SER A 289 12.72 2.02 -5.27
C SER A 289 12.67 3.55 -5.39
N ASN A 290 11.54 4.20 -5.10
CA ASN A 290 11.36 5.64 -5.38
C ASN A 290 11.43 6.55 -4.13
N VAL A 291 11.21 6.02 -2.92
CA VAL A 291 11.04 6.88 -1.73
C VAL A 291 12.32 7.65 -1.38
N GLU A 292 13.48 7.04 -1.58
CA GLU A 292 14.78 7.66 -1.25
C GLU A 292 15.13 8.77 -2.25
N ASP A 293 14.86 8.55 -3.54
CA ASP A 293 15.17 9.49 -4.62
C ASP A 293 14.23 10.71 -4.62
N VAL A 294 13.00 10.57 -4.10
CA VAL A 294 12.03 11.68 -4.02
C VAL A 294 11.81 12.21 -2.60
N LYS A 295 12.62 11.77 -1.64
CA LYS A 295 12.42 12.03 -0.20
C LYS A 295 12.30 13.51 0.13
N GLU A 296 13.21 14.35 -0.37
CA GLU A 296 13.21 15.79 -0.10
C GLU A 296 11.96 16.47 -0.65
N SER A 297 11.56 16.11 -1.88
CA SER A 297 10.34 16.64 -2.48
C SER A 297 9.11 16.19 -1.70
N MET A 298 9.10 14.97 -1.16
CA MET A 298 8.03 14.54 -0.28
C MET A 298 8.04 15.35 1.02
N ILE A 299 9.18 15.54 1.70
CA ILE A 299 9.27 16.32 2.95
C ILE A 299 8.79 17.77 2.74
N ALA A 300 9.06 18.38 1.59
CA ALA A 300 8.63 19.73 1.28
C ALA A 300 7.10 19.90 1.17
N GLN A 301 6.35 18.82 0.95
CA GLN A 301 4.89 18.87 0.82
C GLN A 301 4.21 19.12 2.17
N LYS A 302 3.38 20.16 2.21
CA LYS A 302 2.62 20.58 3.39
C LYS A 302 1.16 20.90 3.08
N GLU A 303 0.52 20.12 2.20
CA GLU A 303 -0.85 20.38 1.76
C GLU A 303 -1.87 19.93 2.81
N ASP A 304 -2.63 20.89 3.33
CA ASP A 304 -3.83 20.63 4.12
C ASP A 304 -4.95 20.12 3.21
N PHE A 305 -5.82 19.25 3.73
CA PHE A 305 -7.01 18.84 2.99
C PHE A 305 -8.24 19.57 3.51
N ASP A 306 -8.83 20.42 2.67
CA ASP A 306 -10.06 21.14 2.99
C ASP A 306 -11.28 20.37 2.43
N LEU A 307 -12.05 19.76 3.31
CA LEU A 307 -13.26 19.00 2.93
C LEU A 307 -14.33 19.90 2.33
N LYS A 308 -14.46 21.16 2.80
CA LYS A 308 -15.45 22.12 2.29
C LYS A 308 -15.08 22.58 0.88
N ALA A 309 -13.82 22.96 0.67
CA ALA A 309 -13.33 23.41 -0.64
C ALA A 309 -13.40 22.32 -1.72
N ASN A 310 -13.33 21.04 -1.32
CA ASN A 310 -13.40 19.91 -2.23
C ASN A 310 -14.79 19.28 -2.34
N ALA A 311 -15.79 19.75 -1.58
CA ALA A 311 -17.13 19.18 -1.59
C ALA A 311 -17.96 19.58 -2.80
N LEU A 312 -18.75 18.65 -3.34
CA LEU A 312 -19.57 18.89 -4.53
C LEU A 312 -20.75 19.85 -4.36
N ARG A 313 -21.28 20.06 -3.14
CA ARG A 313 -22.39 21.02 -2.83
C ARG A 313 -22.88 21.00 -1.37
N MET A 314 -22.66 19.92 -0.62
CA MET A 314 -23.37 19.64 0.65
C MET A 314 -22.67 20.14 1.93
N TRP A 315 -21.53 20.82 1.81
CA TRP A 315 -20.78 21.35 2.95
C TRP A 315 -21.16 22.82 3.24
N THR A 316 -22.46 23.14 3.26
CA THR A 316 -22.97 24.47 3.65
C THR A 316 -23.31 24.51 5.14
N ASP A 317 -23.16 25.69 5.73
CA ASP A 317 -23.13 25.94 7.18
C ASP A 317 -24.45 25.63 7.90
#